data_AF-A0A1F7FZL9-F1
#
_entry.id   AF-A0A1F7FZL9-F1
#
_cell.length_a   1.000
_cell.length_b   1.000
_cell.length_c   1.000
_cell.angle_alpha   90.00
_cell.angle_beta   90.00
_cell.angle_gamma   90.00
#
_symmetry.space_group_name_H-M   'P 1'
#
loop_
_entity.id
_entity.type
_entity.pdbx_description
1 polymer ?
#
loop_
_entity_poly.entity_id
_entity_poly.type
_entity_poly.pdbx_seq_one_letter_code
_entity_poly.pdbx_strand_id
1 'polypeptide(L)'
;MVDEKERLESIERLLDELEGFAQKSSFWLPHKILIPDQDFFRICMELREALPAVVKEAQEIIRQRDSYVDNAKREHRRILETAESRVRDLVSEESIVREALHEAERIVENAREETMELKREALLYTDDLLAKLSENFDQTLETVRNGRKLIKRFLEDTSEGLASAEQSMETS
;
A
#
# COMPACT_ATOMS: atom_id res chain seq x y z
N MET A 1 16.87 6.51 49.34
CA MET A 1 16.74 7.98 49.27
C MET A 1 16.83 8.67 50.63
N VAL A 2 15.97 8.42 51.64
CA VAL A 2 16.11 9.10 52.96
C VAL A 2 17.41 8.71 53.68
N ASP A 3 17.71 7.41 53.72
CA ASP A 3 18.92 6.82 54.33
C ASP A 3 20.23 7.09 53.53
N GLU A 4 20.13 7.50 52.28
CA GLU A 4 21.28 7.80 51.41
C GLU A 4 21.79 9.22 51.63
N LYS A 5 20.85 10.18 51.68
CA LYS A 5 21.14 11.58 51.97
C LYS A 5 21.77 11.71 53.36
N GLU A 6 21.27 10.98 54.34
CA GLU A 6 21.82 10.93 55.70
C GLU A 6 23.27 10.39 55.73
N ARG A 7 23.58 9.35 54.94
CA ARG A 7 24.96 8.83 54.82
C ARG A 7 25.91 9.81 54.16
N LEU A 8 25.48 10.47 53.09
CA LEU A 8 26.29 11.49 52.40
C LEU A 8 26.56 12.69 53.32
N GLU A 9 25.52 13.20 53.99
CA GLU A 9 25.65 14.27 54.98
C GLU A 9 26.59 13.86 56.14
N SER A 10 26.56 12.60 56.57
CA SER A 10 27.49 12.11 57.59
C SER A 10 28.94 12.06 57.08
N ILE A 11 29.17 11.60 55.85
CA ILE A 11 30.50 11.59 55.22
C ILE A 11 31.04 13.03 55.07
N GLU A 12 30.21 13.95 54.57
CA GLU A 12 30.56 15.38 54.43
C GLU A 12 30.93 15.98 55.78
N ARG A 13 30.11 15.75 56.82
CA ARG A 13 30.41 16.20 58.19
C ARG A 13 31.74 15.67 58.73
N LEU A 14 32.07 14.41 58.44
CA LEU A 14 33.34 13.80 58.88
C LEU A 14 34.55 14.36 58.13
N LEU A 15 34.39 14.70 56.85
CA LEU A 15 35.41 15.38 56.06
C LEU A 15 35.61 16.82 56.53
N ASP A 16 34.54 17.55 56.82
CA ASP A 16 34.59 18.90 57.39
C ASP A 16 35.27 18.90 58.76
N GLU A 17 35.01 17.89 59.58
CA GLU A 17 35.67 17.72 60.88
C GLU A 17 37.18 17.49 60.72
N LEU A 18 37.57 16.63 59.76
CA LEU A 18 38.97 16.39 59.41
C LEU A 18 39.66 17.67 58.89
N GLU A 19 38.98 18.43 58.02
CA GLU A 19 39.46 19.72 57.53
C GLU A 19 39.61 20.73 58.67
N GLY A 20 38.69 20.73 59.63
CA GLY A 20 38.76 21.57 60.82
C GLY A 20 40.02 21.34 61.66
N PHE A 21 40.52 20.10 61.76
CA PHE A 21 41.80 19.82 62.39
C PHE A 21 42.99 20.34 61.57
N ALA A 22 42.90 20.26 60.24
CA ALA A 22 43.91 20.83 59.34
C ALA A 22 44.00 22.36 59.48
N GLN A 23 42.87 23.06 59.52
CA GLN A 23 42.81 24.52 59.64
C GLN A 23 43.29 25.03 61.02
N LYS A 24 43.08 24.25 62.09
CA LYS A 24 43.56 24.58 63.45
C LYS A 24 45.03 24.28 63.66
N SER A 25 45.68 23.57 62.73
CA SER A 25 47.09 23.23 62.83
C SER A 25 47.95 24.50 62.84
N SER A 26 48.76 24.62 63.89
CA SER A 26 49.38 25.89 64.27
C SER A 26 50.68 26.15 63.50
N PHE A 27 50.99 27.43 63.29
CA PHE A 27 52.14 27.89 62.47
C PHE A 27 53.51 27.31 62.88
N TRP A 28 53.67 26.82 64.12
CA TRP A 28 54.91 26.22 64.63
C TRP A 28 55.15 24.77 64.18
N LEU A 29 54.18 24.13 63.51
CA LEU A 29 54.30 22.77 62.95
C LEU A 29 54.11 22.79 61.42
N PRO A 30 55.07 23.33 60.65
CA PRO A 30 54.97 23.34 59.20
C PRO A 30 54.88 21.91 58.66
N HIS A 31 53.96 21.71 57.71
CA HIS A 31 53.67 20.43 57.05
C HIS A 31 53.12 19.30 57.94
N LYS A 32 52.64 19.60 59.15
CA LYS A 32 52.03 18.60 60.04
C LYS A 32 50.65 19.05 60.50
N ILE A 33 49.69 18.14 60.45
CA ILE A 33 48.36 18.31 61.05
C ILE A 33 48.32 17.47 62.32
N LEU A 34 47.95 18.10 63.44
CA LEU A 34 47.77 17.40 64.71
C LEU A 34 46.30 17.03 64.87
N ILE A 35 46.02 15.72 64.89
CA ILE A 35 44.69 15.16 65.09
C ILE A 35 44.74 14.30 66.35
N PRO A 36 43.82 14.47 67.32
CA PRO A 36 43.68 13.54 68.43
C PRO A 36 43.49 12.11 67.92
N ASP A 37 44.14 11.15 68.56
CA ASP A 37 44.10 9.74 68.19
C ASP A 37 42.66 9.20 68.16
N GLN A 38 41.85 9.52 69.18
CA GLN A 38 40.46 9.11 69.28
C GLN A 38 39.61 9.62 68.12
N ASP A 39 39.74 10.90 67.76
CA ASP A 39 38.99 11.50 66.66
C ASP A 39 39.44 10.93 65.31
N PHE A 40 40.74 10.73 65.11
CA PHE A 40 41.28 10.11 63.89
C PHE A 40 40.71 8.71 63.67
N PHE A 41 40.77 7.84 64.69
CA PHE A 41 40.25 6.49 64.58
C PHE A 41 38.73 6.45 64.42
N ARG A 42 37.99 7.33 65.12
CA ARG A 42 36.54 7.45 64.97
C ARG A 42 36.16 7.83 63.54
N ILE A 43 36.74 8.91 63.00
CA ILE A 43 36.47 9.39 61.64
C ILE A 43 36.78 8.30 60.61
N CYS A 44 37.92 7.61 60.75
CA CYS A 44 38.30 6.52 59.86
C CYS A 44 37.32 5.32 59.93
N MET A 45 36.82 4.99 61.12
CA MET A 45 35.85 3.90 61.30
C MET A 45 34.49 4.26 60.71
N GLU A 46 33.97 5.45 61.00
CA GLU A 46 32.69 5.91 60.46
C GLU A 46 32.72 6.04 58.93
N LEU A 47 33.82 6.57 58.35
CA LEU A 47 34.01 6.60 56.89
C LEU A 47 34.09 5.20 56.30
N ARG A 48 34.78 4.26 56.95
CA ARG A 48 34.89 2.87 56.49
C ARG A 48 33.54 2.17 56.47
N GLU A 49 32.65 2.52 57.39
CA GLU A 49 31.31 1.95 57.47
C GLU A 49 30.37 2.55 56.42
N ALA A 50 30.37 3.88 56.26
CA ALA A 50 29.41 4.58 55.40
C ALA A 50 29.78 4.58 53.90
N LEU A 51 31.06 4.70 53.57
CA LEU A 51 31.53 4.99 52.20
C LEU A 51 31.33 3.82 51.21
N PRO A 52 31.56 2.53 51.56
CA PRO A 52 31.37 1.41 50.63
C PRO A 52 29.93 1.28 50.11
N ALA A 53 28.93 1.57 50.96
CA ALA A 53 27.52 1.50 50.57
C ALA A 53 27.18 2.56 49.51
N VAL A 54 27.60 3.81 49.74
CA VAL A 54 27.39 4.93 48.81
C VAL A 54 28.07 4.67 47.46
N VAL A 55 29.30 4.18 47.46
CA VAL A 55 30.03 3.86 46.21
C VAL A 55 29.33 2.74 45.44
N LYS A 56 28.89 1.68 46.12
CA LYS A 56 28.19 0.55 45.49
C LYS A 56 26.87 1.00 44.85
N GLU A 57 26.12 1.87 45.53
CA GLU A 57 24.86 2.41 45.03
C GLU A 57 25.07 3.30 43.81
N ALA A 58 26.05 4.21 43.85
CA ALA A 58 26.42 5.04 42.70
C ALA A 58 26.80 4.19 41.47
N GLN A 59 27.56 3.11 41.68
CA GLN A 59 27.91 2.16 40.61
C GLN A 59 26.68 1.47 40.03
N GLU A 60 25.72 1.09 40.86
CA GLU A 60 24.48 0.45 40.42
C GLU A 60 23.59 1.42 39.63
N ILE A 61 23.48 2.67 40.06
CA ILE A 61 22.76 3.73 39.32
C ILE A 61 23.38 3.93 37.93
N ILE A 62 24.72 3.98 37.84
CA ILE A 62 25.42 4.11 36.55
C ILE A 62 25.09 2.90 35.66
N ARG A 63 25.14 1.68 36.21
CA ARG A 63 24.82 0.44 35.48
C ARG A 63 23.38 0.43 34.97
N GLN A 64 22.44 0.86 35.81
CA GLN A 64 21.02 0.96 35.44
C GLN A 64 20.81 1.99 34.34
N ARG A 65 21.48 3.14 34.43
CA ARG A 65 21.44 4.18 33.39
C ARG A 65 21.98 3.66 32.06
N ASP A 66 23.11 2.97 32.06
CA ASP A 66 23.68 2.37 30.84
C ASP A 66 22.73 1.34 30.24
N SER A 67 22.18 0.44 31.06
CA SER A 67 21.18 -0.55 30.64
C SER A 67 19.93 0.12 30.05
N TYR A 68 19.42 1.17 30.69
CA TYR A 68 18.26 1.93 30.21
C TYR A 68 18.52 2.57 28.84
N VAL A 69 19.68 3.22 28.67
CA VAL A 69 20.08 3.84 27.40
C VAL A 69 20.20 2.80 26.30
N ASP A 70 20.80 1.64 26.58
CA ASP A 70 20.93 0.56 25.60
C ASP A 70 19.57 -0.06 25.24
N ASN A 71 18.68 -0.22 26.21
CA ASN A 71 17.31 -0.67 25.97
C ASN A 71 16.55 0.32 25.07
N ALA A 72 16.64 1.62 25.38
CA ALA A 72 16.02 2.68 24.58
C ALA A 72 16.56 2.69 23.15
N LYS A 73 17.88 2.54 22.96
CA LYS A 73 18.50 2.43 21.62
C LYS A 73 18.02 1.21 20.85
N ARG A 74 17.88 0.05 21.51
CA ARG A 74 17.37 -1.17 20.86
C ARG A 74 15.90 -1.00 20.45
N GLU A 75 15.08 -0.45 21.32
CA GLU A 75 13.66 -0.21 21.02
C GLU A 75 13.50 0.81 19.90
N HIS A 76 14.28 1.88 19.92
CA HIS A 76 14.29 2.86 18.83
C HIS A 76 14.64 2.23 17.47
N ARG A 77 15.69 1.39 17.41
CA ARG A 77 16.03 0.64 16.19
C ARG A 77 14.91 -0.27 15.74
N ARG A 78 14.28 -1.00 16.67
CA ARG A 78 13.14 -1.87 16.36
C ARG A 78 11.95 -1.10 15.78
N ILE A 79 11.64 0.06 16.36
CA ILE A 79 10.56 0.94 15.86
C ILE A 79 10.90 1.40 14.44
N LEU A 80 12.13 1.83 14.20
CA LEU A 80 12.57 2.29 12.87
C LEU A 80 12.47 1.17 11.83
N GLU A 81 13.00 -0.02 12.12
CA GLU A 81 12.93 -1.19 11.24
C GLU A 81 11.47 -1.57 10.91
N THR A 82 10.59 -1.53 11.92
CA THR A 82 9.16 -1.83 11.76
C THR A 82 8.47 -0.78 10.89
N ALA A 83 8.76 0.50 11.12
CA ALA A 83 8.21 1.60 10.33
C ALA A 83 8.65 1.53 8.86
N GLU A 84 9.94 1.29 8.61
CA GLU A 84 10.48 1.12 7.26
C GLU A 84 9.84 -0.08 6.54
N SER A 85 9.66 -1.22 7.23
CA SER A 85 8.97 -2.37 6.64
C SER A 85 7.54 -2.02 6.25
N ARG A 86 6.79 -1.37 7.15
CA ARG A 86 5.40 -0.98 6.88
C ARG A 86 5.28 0.02 5.73
N VAL A 87 6.23 0.95 5.60
CA VAL A 87 6.27 1.88 4.47
C VAL A 87 6.51 1.12 3.16
N ARG A 88 7.45 0.16 3.13
CA ARG A 88 7.68 -0.68 1.94
C ARG A 88 6.44 -1.46 1.54
N ASP A 89 5.76 -2.07 2.51
CA ASP A 89 4.55 -2.85 2.26
C ASP A 89 3.42 -1.98 1.68
N LEU A 90 3.19 -0.79 2.26
CA LEU A 90 2.18 0.16 1.78
C LEU A 90 2.47 0.66 0.36
N VAL A 91 3.73 1.00 0.06
CA VAL A 91 4.13 1.43 -1.29
C VAL A 91 3.97 0.30 -2.30
N SER A 92 4.30 -0.93 -1.90
CA SER A 92 4.10 -2.11 -2.75
C SER A 92 2.61 -2.34 -3.02
N GLU A 93 1.76 -2.28 -1.99
CA GLU A 93 0.31 -2.43 -2.12
C GLU A 93 -0.28 -1.35 -3.03
N GLU A 94 0.08 -0.08 -2.83
CA GLU A 94 -0.37 1.03 -3.66
C GLU A 94 0.08 0.86 -5.13
N SER A 95 1.33 0.43 -5.35
CA SER A 95 1.84 0.15 -6.69
C SER A 95 1.05 -0.97 -7.38
N ILE A 96 0.79 -2.06 -6.67
CA ILE A 96 0.01 -3.20 -7.19
C ILE A 96 -1.42 -2.74 -7.55
N VAL A 97 -2.07 -1.97 -6.67
CA VAL A 97 -3.42 -1.46 -6.92
C VAL A 97 -3.44 -0.53 -8.14
N ARG A 98 -2.46 0.37 -8.27
CA ARG A 98 -2.37 1.29 -9.40
C ARG A 98 -2.17 0.56 -10.73
N GLU A 99 -1.31 -0.45 -10.75
CA GLU A 99 -1.07 -1.26 -11.94
C GLU A 99 -2.28 -2.13 -12.30
N ALA A 100 -2.98 -2.69 -11.32
CA ALA A 100 -4.22 -3.43 -11.53
C ALA A 100 -5.34 -2.54 -12.11
N LEU A 101 -5.47 -1.28 -11.65
CA LEU A 101 -6.43 -0.32 -12.20
C LEU A 101 -6.09 0.03 -13.66
N HIS A 102 -4.83 0.30 -13.96
CA HIS A 102 -4.40 0.58 -15.33
C HIS A 102 -4.66 -0.60 -16.28
N GLU A 103 -4.37 -1.83 -15.83
CA GLU A 103 -4.66 -3.03 -16.61
C GLU A 103 -6.16 -3.26 -16.80
N ALA A 104 -6.97 -3.00 -15.77
CA ALA A 104 -8.43 -3.06 -15.88
C ALA A 104 -8.98 -2.06 -16.90
N GLU A 105 -8.49 -0.81 -16.89
CA GLU A 105 -8.85 0.21 -17.90
C GLU A 105 -8.47 -0.25 -19.31
N ARG A 106 -7.27 -0.81 -19.47
CA ARG A 106 -6.80 -1.37 -20.75
C ARG A 106 -7.68 -2.51 -21.26
N ILE A 107 -8.08 -3.43 -20.38
CA ILE A 107 -8.99 -4.54 -20.71
C ILE A 107 -10.35 -4.01 -21.15
N VAL A 108 -10.90 -3.02 -20.42
CA VAL A 108 -12.20 -2.42 -20.76
C VAL A 108 -12.15 -1.71 -22.10
N GLU A 109 -11.07 -0.99 -22.40
CA GLU A 109 -10.94 -0.29 -23.68
C GLU A 109 -10.79 -1.26 -24.85
N ASN A 110 -9.93 -2.27 -24.71
CA ASN A 110 -9.78 -3.33 -25.71
C ASN A 110 -11.12 -4.04 -25.98
N ALA A 111 -11.87 -4.37 -24.92
CA ALA A 111 -13.18 -5.01 -25.07
C ALA A 111 -14.19 -4.12 -25.79
N ARG A 112 -14.13 -2.80 -25.59
CA ARG A 112 -14.98 -1.84 -26.30
C ARG A 112 -14.62 -1.78 -27.78
N GLU A 113 -13.33 -1.69 -28.11
CA GLU A 113 -12.84 -1.68 -29.49
C GLU A 113 -13.26 -2.97 -30.22
N GLU A 114 -13.00 -4.13 -29.63
CA GLU A 114 -13.38 -5.44 -30.18
C GLU A 114 -14.90 -5.56 -30.38
N THR A 115 -15.69 -5.06 -29.42
CA THR A 115 -17.16 -5.03 -29.56
C THR A 115 -17.61 -4.12 -30.71
N MET A 116 -16.95 -2.98 -30.92
CA MET A 116 -17.28 -2.09 -32.03
C MET A 116 -16.92 -2.73 -33.38
N GLU A 117 -15.77 -3.38 -33.47
CA GLU A 117 -15.35 -4.12 -34.67
C GLU A 117 -16.32 -5.25 -34.98
N LEU A 118 -16.65 -6.09 -33.99
CA LEU A 118 -17.57 -7.23 -34.17
C LEU A 118 -18.97 -6.76 -34.59
N LYS A 119 -19.48 -5.66 -34.02
CA LYS A 119 -20.75 -5.06 -34.47
C LYS A 119 -20.68 -4.59 -35.92
N ARG A 120 -19.58 -3.96 -36.32
CA ARG A 120 -19.38 -3.48 -37.68
C ARG A 120 -19.33 -4.67 -38.65
N GLU A 121 -18.58 -5.71 -38.33
CA GLU A 121 -18.50 -6.92 -39.15
C GLU A 121 -19.86 -7.61 -39.28
N ALA A 122 -20.62 -7.74 -38.19
CA ALA A 122 -21.97 -8.30 -38.22
C ALA A 122 -22.93 -7.49 -39.09
N LEU A 123 -22.84 -6.15 -39.06
CA LEU A 123 -23.64 -5.27 -39.92
C LEU A 123 -23.26 -5.45 -41.39
N LEU A 124 -21.96 -5.50 -41.73
CA LEU A 124 -21.50 -5.72 -43.09
C LEU A 124 -21.94 -7.09 -43.63
N TYR A 125 -21.85 -8.14 -42.81
CA TYR A 125 -22.34 -9.47 -43.18
C TYR A 125 -23.85 -9.48 -43.41
N THR A 126 -24.61 -8.79 -42.56
CA THR A 126 -26.07 -8.69 -42.70
C THR A 126 -26.45 -7.95 -43.97
N ASP A 127 -25.73 -6.87 -44.32
CA ASP A 127 -25.93 -6.13 -45.56
C ASP A 127 -25.68 -6.99 -46.80
N ASP A 128 -24.58 -7.73 -46.86
CA ASP A 128 -24.28 -8.67 -47.96
C ASP A 128 -25.37 -9.76 -48.09
N LEU A 129 -25.84 -10.30 -46.97
CA LEU A 129 -26.92 -11.29 -46.96
C LEU A 129 -28.23 -10.69 -47.52
N LEU A 130 -28.59 -9.48 -47.09
CA LEU A 130 -29.79 -8.78 -47.56
C LEU A 130 -29.68 -8.41 -49.04
N ALA A 131 -28.51 -8.01 -49.52
CA ALA A 131 -28.27 -7.72 -50.93
C ALA A 131 -28.51 -8.96 -51.81
N LYS A 132 -27.95 -10.11 -51.42
CA LYS A 132 -28.20 -11.40 -52.10
C LYS A 132 -29.66 -11.81 -52.08
N LEU A 133 -30.36 -11.56 -50.97
CA LEU A 133 -31.78 -11.86 -50.87
C LEU A 133 -32.61 -10.97 -51.82
N SER A 134 -32.27 -9.69 -51.91
CA SER A 134 -32.92 -8.74 -52.82
C SER A 134 -32.73 -9.16 -54.28
N GLU A 135 -31.52 -9.53 -54.67
CA GLU A 135 -31.22 -10.00 -56.03
C GLU A 135 -32.06 -11.24 -56.40
N ASN A 136 -32.15 -12.21 -55.49
CA ASN A 136 -32.98 -13.40 -55.70
C ASN A 136 -34.47 -13.06 -55.85
N PHE A 137 -34.99 -12.10 -55.07
CA PHE A 137 -36.37 -11.64 -55.21
C PHE A 137 -36.62 -10.92 -56.54
N ASP A 138 -35.67 -10.11 -57.01
CA ASP A 138 -35.78 -9.44 -58.30
C ASP A 138 -35.84 -10.45 -59.45
N GLN A 139 -34.97 -11.47 -59.44
CA GLN A 139 -34.99 -12.57 -60.41
C GLN A 139 -36.31 -13.37 -60.37
N THR A 140 -36.83 -13.62 -59.15
CA THR A 140 -38.11 -14.31 -58.96
C THR A 140 -39.27 -13.49 -59.50
N LEU A 141 -39.30 -12.18 -59.21
CA LEU A 141 -40.33 -11.27 -59.72
C LEU A 141 -40.27 -11.13 -61.24
N GLU A 142 -39.07 -11.10 -61.83
CA GLU A 142 -38.89 -11.11 -63.28
C GLU A 142 -39.46 -12.39 -63.90
N THR A 143 -39.19 -13.55 -63.30
CA THR A 143 -39.75 -14.84 -63.73
C THR A 143 -41.28 -14.82 -63.69
N VAL A 144 -41.88 -14.32 -62.60
CA VAL A 144 -43.35 -14.18 -62.48
C VAL A 144 -43.91 -13.21 -63.53
N ARG A 145 -43.27 -12.06 -63.75
CA ARG A 145 -43.68 -11.09 -64.78
C ARG A 145 -43.65 -11.71 -66.17
N ASN A 146 -42.61 -12.48 -66.49
CA ASN A 146 -42.47 -13.16 -67.77
C ASN A 146 -43.54 -14.25 -67.92
N GLY A 147 -43.82 -15.05 -66.89
CA GLY A 147 -44.92 -16.01 -66.88
C GLY A 147 -46.29 -15.37 -67.13
N ARG A 148 -46.57 -14.22 -66.49
CA ARG A 148 -47.81 -13.46 -66.73
C ARG A 148 -47.92 -12.93 -68.17
N LYS A 149 -46.82 -12.44 -68.75
CA LYS A 149 -46.79 -11.98 -70.15
C LYS A 149 -47.10 -13.12 -71.12
N LEU A 150 -46.55 -14.32 -70.87
CA LEU A 150 -46.84 -15.51 -71.69
C LEU A 150 -48.31 -15.92 -71.62
N ILE A 151 -48.90 -15.96 -70.43
CA ILE A 151 -50.34 -16.26 -70.26
C ILE A 151 -51.19 -15.21 -70.97
N LYS A 152 -50.86 -13.92 -70.85
CA LYS A 152 -51.59 -12.83 -71.51
C LYS A 152 -51.57 -12.99 -73.04
N ARG A 153 -50.39 -13.26 -73.62
CA ARG A 153 -50.26 -13.54 -75.07
C ARG A 153 -51.08 -14.76 -75.49
N PHE A 154 -50.98 -15.85 -74.73
CA PHE A 154 -51.76 -17.05 -75.03
C PHE A 154 -53.28 -16.80 -75.02
N LEU A 155 -53.77 -15.99 -74.08
CA LEU A 155 -55.19 -15.59 -74.04
C LEU A 155 -55.58 -14.70 -75.22
N GLU A 156 -54.73 -13.75 -75.62
CA GLU A 156 -54.91 -12.92 -76.82
C GLU A 156 -54.99 -13.79 -78.08
N ASP A 157 -54.01 -14.67 -78.29
CA ASP A 157 -53.96 -15.60 -79.43
C ASP A 157 -55.19 -16.53 -79.48
N THR A 158 -55.64 -17.02 -78.32
CA THR A 158 -56.85 -17.89 -78.23
C THR A 158 -58.12 -17.11 -78.55
N SER A 159 -58.21 -15.83 -78.14
CA SER A 159 -59.36 -14.98 -78.45
C SER A 159 -59.46 -14.63 -79.95
N GLU A 160 -58.32 -14.39 -80.60
CA GLU A 160 -58.25 -14.15 -82.05
C GLU A 160 -58.56 -15.43 -82.84
N GLY A 161 -58.10 -16.59 -82.37
CA GLY A 161 -58.41 -17.90 -82.96
C GLY A 161 -59.90 -18.25 -82.88
N LEU A 162 -60.57 -17.94 -81.76
CA LEU A 162 -62.01 -18.14 -81.60
C LEU A 162 -62.83 -17.17 -82.48
N ALA A 163 -62.45 -15.89 -82.56
CA ALA A 163 -63.11 -14.92 -83.43
C ALA A 163 -62.98 -15.25 -84.93
N SER A 164 -61.82 -15.81 -85.33
CA SER A 164 -61.58 -16.26 -86.71
C SER A 164 -62.39 -17.52 -87.05
N ALA A 165 -62.59 -18.42 -86.09
CA ALA A 165 -63.42 -19.62 -86.25
C ALA A 165 -64.92 -19.28 -86.33
N GLU A 166 -65.41 -18.32 -85.55
CA GLU A 166 -66.81 -17.87 -85.60
C GLU A 166 -67.15 -17.18 -86.93
N GLN A 167 -66.28 -16.30 -87.45
CA GLN A 167 -66.47 -15.66 -88.76
C GLN A 167 -66.49 -16.65 -89.94
N SER A 168 -65.79 -17.78 -89.79
CA SER A 168 -65.75 -18.86 -90.79
C SER A 168 -67.02 -19.73 -90.77
N MET A 169 -67.74 -19.78 -89.64
CA MET A 169 -68.99 -20.53 -89.49
C MET A 169 -70.23 -19.71 -89.89
N GLU A 170 -70.20 -18.38 -89.82
CA GLU A 170 -71.30 -17.51 -90.30
C GLU A 170 -71.29 -17.27 -91.82
N THR A 171 -70.20 -17.60 -92.51
CA THR A 171 -70.04 -17.37 -93.97
C THR A 171 -70.24 -18.63 -94.84
N SER A 172 -70.64 -19.76 -94.24
CA SER A 172 -71.10 -20.98 -94.94
C SER A 172 -72.59 -21.19 -94.76
#